data_AF-A0A5R8Q6N1-F1
#
_entry.id   AF-A0A5R8Q6N1-F1
#
_cell.length_a   1.000
_cell.length_b   1.000
_cell.length_c   1.000
_cell.angle_alpha   90.00
_cell.angle_beta   90.00
_cell.angle_gamma   90.00
#
_symmetry.space_group_name_H-M   'P 1'
#
loop_
_entity.id
_entity.type
_entity.pdbx_description
1 polymer ?
#
loop_
_entity_poly.entity_id
_entity_poly.type
_entity_poly.pdbx_seq_one_letter_code
_entity_poly.pdbx_strand_id
1 'polypeptide(L)'
;MKILNTLENLEVIAKHYVGNYIFELKEEDPKYFNKMIKSYMVFETDDNYKFAIRFDYDAIKKTVYYNDETEAPEITENYFIHYNMRYNNYSRVCKQLALLTYHLDESNGVYVKNRSFMHDDSFTVIRELTEDEKCFLINVAEEKDDQYKKRVVAYYKRYNDIIYADGYWANR
;
A
#
# COMPACT_ATOMS: atom_id res chain seq x y z
N MET A 1 3.63 19.74 1.77
CA MET A 1 3.39 18.41 2.38
C MET A 1 4.70 17.68 2.68
N LYS A 2 4.76 16.93 3.79
CA LYS A 2 5.95 16.13 4.20
C LYS A 2 5.56 14.78 4.79
N ILE A 3 6.52 13.85 4.84
CA ILE A 3 6.36 12.49 5.40
C ILE A 3 6.79 12.49 6.88
N LEU A 4 5.98 11.89 7.75
CA LEU A 4 6.18 11.82 9.20
C LEU A 4 6.36 10.38 9.72
N ASN A 5 7.16 9.54 9.05
CA ASN A 5 7.33 8.12 9.37
C ASN A 5 8.16 7.83 10.64
N THR A 6 7.83 8.46 11.76
CA THR A 6 8.30 8.03 13.08
C THR A 6 7.36 6.96 13.62
N LEU A 7 7.89 6.04 14.43
CA LEU A 7 7.07 5.00 15.06
C LEU A 7 5.93 5.62 15.88
N GLU A 8 6.21 6.73 16.58
CA GLU A 8 5.25 7.48 17.37
C GLU A 8 4.07 8.02 16.54
N ASN A 9 4.34 8.67 15.41
CA ASN A 9 3.30 9.19 14.53
C ASN A 9 2.48 8.06 13.90
N LEU A 10 3.14 6.95 13.53
CA LEU A 10 2.45 5.78 12.99
C LEU A 10 1.58 5.10 14.07
N GLU A 11 2.03 5.02 15.32
CA GLU A 11 1.23 4.45 16.43
C GLU A 11 -0.03 5.28 16.70
N VAL A 12 0.10 6.61 16.77
CA VAL A 12 -1.03 7.51 17.03
C VAL A 12 -2.08 7.37 15.93
N ILE A 13 -1.66 7.37 14.67
CA ILE A 13 -2.60 7.32 13.55
C ILE A 13 -3.16 5.90 13.37
N ALA A 14 -2.36 4.83 13.50
CA ALA A 14 -2.88 3.48 13.39
C ALA A 14 -3.96 3.19 14.46
N LYS A 15 -3.73 3.59 15.73
CA LYS A 15 -4.73 3.48 16.81
C LYS A 15 -6.05 4.16 16.43
N HIS A 16 -5.98 5.29 15.73
CA HIS A 16 -7.16 6.04 15.31
C HIS A 16 -7.94 5.35 14.18
N TYR A 17 -7.24 4.74 13.23
CA TYR A 17 -7.86 4.12 12.04
C TYR A 17 -8.42 2.71 12.26
N VAL A 18 -7.83 1.96 13.19
CA VAL A 18 -8.13 0.53 13.39
C VAL A 18 -8.73 0.27 14.78
N GLY A 19 -8.81 1.30 15.63
CA GLY A 19 -9.52 1.27 16.91
C GLY A 19 -8.94 0.27 17.93
N ASN A 20 -9.81 -0.27 18.78
CA ASN A 20 -9.46 -1.22 19.85
C ASN A 20 -8.75 -2.49 19.34
N TYR A 21 -8.98 -2.88 18.08
CA TYR A 21 -8.36 -4.07 17.46
C TYR A 21 -6.83 -3.98 17.42
N ILE A 22 -6.27 -2.77 17.31
CA ILE A 22 -4.82 -2.56 17.37
C ILE A 22 -4.27 -2.70 18.79
N PHE A 23 -5.02 -2.25 19.80
CA PHE A 23 -4.58 -2.40 21.19
C PHE A 23 -4.54 -3.87 21.58
N GLU A 24 -5.56 -4.64 21.22
CA GLU A 24 -5.60 -6.10 21.41
C GLU A 24 -4.42 -6.79 20.70
N LEU A 25 -4.16 -6.46 19.43
CA LEU A 25 -3.01 -7.01 18.69
C LEU A 25 -1.64 -6.59 19.26
N LYS A 26 -1.50 -5.38 19.81
CA LYS A 26 -0.25 -4.91 20.42
C LYS A 26 0.07 -5.72 21.68
N GLU A 27 -0.95 -6.09 22.44
CA GLU A 27 -0.82 -6.91 23.65
C GLU A 27 -0.57 -8.39 23.32
N GLU A 28 -1.18 -8.92 22.26
CA GLU A 28 -1.10 -10.35 21.90
C GLU A 28 0.07 -10.71 20.96
N ASP A 29 0.42 -9.89 19.96
CA ASP A 29 1.53 -10.15 19.02
C ASP A 29 2.26 -8.85 18.58
N PRO A 30 3.30 -8.44 19.33
CA PRO A 30 4.11 -7.26 19.01
C PRO A 30 4.79 -7.31 17.64
N LYS A 31 5.05 -8.51 17.08
CA LYS A 31 5.71 -8.66 15.78
C LYS A 31 4.74 -8.36 14.65
N TYR A 32 3.51 -8.86 14.77
CA TYR A 32 2.44 -8.53 13.83
C TYR A 32 2.09 -7.04 13.87
N PHE A 33 1.97 -6.46 15.06
CA PHE A 33 1.76 -5.02 15.24
C PHE A 33 2.84 -4.18 14.56
N ASN A 34 4.12 -4.51 14.78
CA ASN A 34 5.23 -3.82 14.11
C ASN A 34 5.19 -3.95 12.58
N LYS A 35 4.81 -5.12 12.05
CA LYS A 35 4.67 -5.32 10.60
C LYS A 35 3.53 -4.46 10.03
N MET A 36 2.39 -4.44 10.70
CA MET A 36 1.23 -3.65 10.30
C MET A 36 1.55 -2.16 10.33
N ILE A 37 2.12 -1.63 11.42
CA ILE A 37 2.49 -0.21 11.52
C ILE A 37 3.47 0.20 10.43
N LYS A 38 4.46 -0.66 10.12
CA LYS A 38 5.41 -0.41 9.04
C LYS A 38 4.77 -0.39 7.64
N SER A 39 3.56 -0.91 7.49
CA SER A 39 2.81 -0.81 6.22
C SER A 39 2.11 0.54 6.05
N TYR A 40 2.11 1.43 7.04
CA TYR A 40 1.55 2.76 6.89
C TYR A 40 2.65 3.80 6.62
N MET A 41 2.29 4.81 5.85
CA MET A 41 3.05 6.05 5.74
C MET A 41 2.19 7.21 6.20
N VAL A 42 2.76 8.10 7.01
CA VAL A 42 2.08 9.29 7.53
C VAL A 42 2.51 10.52 6.74
N PHE A 43 1.53 11.33 6.38
CA PHE A 43 1.71 12.59 5.69
C PHE A 43 1.16 13.73 6.53
N GLU A 44 1.82 14.89 6.46
CA GLU A 44 1.34 16.15 7.03
C GLU A 44 1.32 17.21 5.93
N THR A 45 0.16 17.82 5.71
CA THR A 45 -0.03 18.96 4.81
C THR A 45 0.55 20.23 5.41
N ASP A 46 0.68 21.29 4.60
CA ASP A 46 1.31 22.54 5.05
C ASP A 46 0.44 23.32 6.05
N ASP A 47 -0.85 23.02 6.10
CA ASP A 47 -1.82 23.49 7.10
C ASP A 47 -2.05 22.49 8.25
N ASN A 48 -1.12 21.56 8.45
CA ASN A 48 -1.04 20.63 9.59
C ASN A 48 -2.10 19.52 9.63
N TYR A 49 -2.74 19.20 8.50
CA TYR A 49 -3.60 18.02 8.43
C TYR A 49 -2.75 16.77 8.30
N LYS A 50 -3.02 15.78 9.14
CA LYS A 50 -2.31 14.49 9.14
C LYS A 50 -3.20 13.37 8.63
N PHE A 51 -2.62 12.50 7.81
CA PHE A 51 -3.30 11.30 7.33
C PHE A 51 -2.31 10.16 7.10
N ALA A 52 -2.80 8.93 7.10
CA ALA A 52 -1.99 7.76 6.78
C ALA A 52 -2.52 7.00 5.58
N ILE A 53 -1.59 6.57 4.73
CA ILE A 53 -1.88 5.66 3.62
C ILE A 53 -1.20 4.33 3.92
N ARG A 54 -1.94 3.24 3.74
CA ARG A 54 -1.38 1.89 3.82
C ARG A 54 -0.65 1.56 2.51
N PHE A 55 0.66 1.50 2.59
CA PHE A 55 1.58 0.92 1.62
C PHE A 55 1.99 -0.48 2.10
N ASP A 56 1.17 -1.50 1.83
CA ASP A 56 1.53 -2.89 2.12
C ASP A 56 2.85 -3.26 1.44
N TYR A 57 3.83 -3.77 2.18
CA TYR A 57 5.04 -4.33 1.57
C TYR A 57 4.64 -5.55 0.72
N ASP A 58 4.49 -5.34 -0.59
CA ASP A 58 4.14 -6.42 -1.47
C ASP A 58 5.26 -7.46 -1.46
N ALA A 59 4.87 -8.69 -1.16
CA ALA A 59 5.77 -9.83 -1.14
C ALA A 59 6.06 -10.22 -2.59
N ILE A 60 7.35 -10.34 -2.92
CA ILE A 60 7.78 -10.84 -4.22
C ILE A 60 7.28 -12.28 -4.36
N LYS A 61 6.48 -12.52 -5.40
CA LYS A 61 5.96 -13.83 -5.74
C LYS A 61 7.03 -14.60 -6.48
N LYS A 62 7.59 -15.62 -5.84
CA LYS A 62 8.54 -16.56 -6.47
C LYS A 62 7.87 -17.50 -7.47
N THR A 63 6.59 -17.79 -7.25
CA THR A 63 5.77 -18.64 -8.13
C THR A 63 5.04 -17.75 -9.11
N VAL A 64 5.21 -18.04 -10.40
CA VAL A 64 4.58 -17.31 -11.48
C VAL A 64 3.43 -18.15 -12.04
N TYR A 65 2.20 -17.75 -11.72
CA TYR A 65 1.02 -18.47 -12.17
C TYR A 65 0.68 -18.16 -13.64
N TYR A 66 0.42 -19.20 -14.43
CA TYR A 66 0.01 -19.09 -15.83
C TYR A 66 -1.17 -20.01 -16.14
N ASN A 67 -1.91 -19.73 -17.22
CA ASN A 67 -3.00 -20.58 -17.67
C ASN A 67 -2.41 -21.89 -18.23
N ASP A 68 -2.71 -23.03 -17.61
CA ASP A 68 -2.16 -24.34 -18.01
C ASP A 68 -2.79 -24.91 -19.30
N GLU A 69 -3.83 -24.26 -19.84
CA GLU A 69 -4.31 -24.46 -21.21
C GLU A 69 -3.31 -23.93 -22.26
N THR A 70 -2.25 -23.24 -21.85
CA THR A 70 -1.17 -22.74 -22.70
C THR A 70 0.18 -23.32 -22.31
N GLU A 71 1.15 -23.29 -23.23
CA GLU A 71 2.52 -23.73 -22.93
C GLU A 71 3.12 -22.92 -21.76
N ALA A 72 3.87 -23.60 -20.90
CA ALA A 72 4.53 -22.98 -19.76
C ALA A 72 5.45 -21.84 -20.25
N PRO A 73 5.31 -20.62 -19.72
CA PRO A 73 6.15 -19.51 -20.13
C PRO A 73 7.58 -19.71 -19.64
N GLU A 74 8.55 -19.33 -20.47
CA GLU A 74 9.92 -19.15 -20.01
C GLU A 74 9.99 -17.96 -19.05
N ILE A 75 10.43 -18.21 -17.81
CA ILE A 75 10.52 -17.16 -16.79
C ILE A 75 11.82 -16.37 -16.95
N THR A 76 11.83 -15.48 -17.94
CA THR A 76 12.90 -14.48 -18.12
C THR A 76 12.84 -13.38 -17.05
N GLU A 77 13.94 -12.62 -16.87
CA GLU A 77 13.99 -11.49 -15.93
C GLU A 77 12.85 -10.49 -16.20
N ASN A 78 12.65 -10.13 -17.47
CA ASN A 78 11.60 -9.20 -17.87
C ASN A 78 10.20 -9.76 -17.56
N TYR A 79 9.96 -11.04 -17.84
CA TYR A 79 8.68 -11.68 -17.55
C TYR A 79 8.40 -11.68 -16.03
N PHE A 80 9.40 -12.05 -15.22
CA PHE A 80 9.30 -12.06 -13.76
C PHE A 80 9.04 -10.67 -13.16
N ILE A 81 9.73 -9.65 -13.68
CA ILE A 81 9.50 -8.25 -13.29
C ILE A 81 8.08 -7.83 -13.64
N HIS A 82 7.65 -8.04 -14.88
CA HIS A 82 6.29 -7.68 -15.31
C HIS A 82 5.22 -8.36 -14.46
N TYR A 83 5.39 -9.65 -14.17
CA TYR A 83 4.48 -10.40 -13.32
C TYR A 83 4.36 -9.78 -11.93
N ASN A 84 5.50 -9.57 -11.25
CA ASN A 84 5.49 -9.01 -9.89
C ASN A 84 5.01 -7.56 -9.85
N MET A 85 5.31 -6.75 -10.87
CA MET A 85 4.83 -5.36 -10.97
C MET A 85 3.31 -5.29 -11.20
N ARG A 86 2.70 -6.28 -11.88
CA ARG A 86 1.24 -6.34 -12.07
C ARG A 86 0.47 -6.48 -10.76
N TYR A 87 1.04 -7.20 -9.79
CA TYR A 87 0.43 -7.40 -8.48
C TYR A 87 0.87 -6.36 -7.45
N ASN A 88 1.87 -5.52 -7.79
CA ASN A 88 2.25 -4.38 -6.98
C ASN A 88 1.20 -3.29 -7.10
N ASN A 89 0.74 -2.76 -5.97
CA ASN A 89 -0.41 -1.88 -5.93
C ASN A 89 -0.11 -0.40 -5.65
N TYR A 90 1.14 0.02 -5.43
CA TYR A 90 1.38 1.38 -4.92
C TYR A 90 0.93 2.50 -5.86
N SER A 91 1.39 2.54 -7.11
CA SER A 91 0.95 3.61 -8.03
C SER A 91 -0.55 3.55 -8.32
N ARG A 92 -1.16 2.36 -8.36
CA ARG A 92 -2.60 2.20 -8.55
C ARG A 92 -3.38 2.75 -7.35
N VAL A 93 -2.97 2.41 -6.13
CA VAL A 93 -3.58 2.86 -4.88
C VAL A 93 -3.43 4.37 -4.75
N CYS A 94 -2.26 4.93 -4.98
CA CYS A 94 -2.06 6.37 -4.89
C CYS A 94 -2.74 7.16 -6.01
N LYS A 95 -2.81 6.63 -7.25
CA LYS A 95 -3.61 7.26 -8.32
C LYS A 95 -5.09 7.25 -7.97
N GLN A 96 -5.59 6.19 -7.34
CA GLN A 96 -6.96 6.17 -6.82
C GLN A 96 -7.13 7.16 -5.66
N LEU A 97 -6.19 7.23 -4.72
CA LEU A 97 -6.23 8.16 -3.57
C LEU A 97 -6.08 9.64 -3.98
N ALA A 98 -5.33 9.94 -5.04
CA ALA A 98 -5.22 11.29 -5.60
C ALA A 98 -6.54 11.77 -6.24
N LEU A 99 -7.41 10.84 -6.61
CA LEU A 99 -8.75 11.12 -7.13
C LEU A 99 -9.83 11.14 -6.02
N LEU A 100 -9.48 10.82 -4.77
CA LEU A 100 -10.44 10.70 -3.67
C LEU A 100 -10.55 12.01 -2.87
N THR A 101 -11.79 12.31 -2.47
CA THR A 101 -12.13 13.40 -1.54
C THR A 101 -11.97 12.92 -0.10
N TYR A 102 -11.37 13.74 0.76
CA TYR A 102 -11.06 13.36 2.13
C TYR A 102 -12.13 13.84 3.11
N HIS A 103 -12.62 12.93 3.95
CA HIS A 103 -13.63 13.20 4.98
C HIS A 103 -13.00 13.28 6.38
N LEU A 104 -13.66 14.05 7.25
CA LEU A 104 -13.16 14.43 8.56
C LEU A 104 -13.96 13.77 9.69
N ASP A 105 -13.25 13.26 10.70
CA ASP A 105 -13.79 12.92 12.03
C ASP A 105 -13.14 13.92 13.02
N GLU A 106 -13.95 14.68 13.75
CA GLU A 106 -13.51 15.75 14.65
C GLU A 106 -12.75 15.23 15.89
N SER A 107 -12.80 13.94 16.17
CA SER A 107 -12.09 13.40 17.34
C SER A 107 -10.57 13.30 17.05
N ASN A 108 -9.78 14.20 17.65
CA ASN A 108 -8.32 14.08 17.88
C ASN A 108 -7.32 14.40 16.74
N GLY A 109 -7.67 15.26 15.77
CA GLY A 109 -6.65 15.90 14.90
C GLY A 109 -5.92 14.95 13.93
N VAL A 110 -6.54 13.81 13.64
CA VAL A 110 -6.10 12.85 12.61
C VAL A 110 -7.26 12.71 11.64
N TYR A 111 -7.00 12.99 10.37
CA TYR A 111 -8.03 13.09 9.36
C TYR A 111 -7.89 11.95 8.35
N VAL A 112 -8.99 11.64 7.67
CA VAL A 112 -9.16 10.74 6.50
C VAL A 112 -10.00 9.49 6.76
N LYS A 113 -11.17 9.47 6.10
CA LYS A 113 -11.95 8.28 5.81
C LYS A 113 -12.27 8.20 4.31
N ASN A 114 -12.08 7.00 3.75
CA ASN A 114 -12.33 6.66 2.35
C ASN A 114 -13.84 6.50 2.08
N ARG A 115 -14.35 7.10 0.99
CA ARG A 115 -15.76 7.00 0.55
C ARG A 115 -16.12 5.67 -0.13
N SER A 116 -15.15 4.87 -0.56
CA SER A 116 -15.44 3.73 -1.45
C SER A 116 -16.06 2.50 -0.76
N PHE A 117 -16.27 2.50 0.56
CA PHE A 117 -16.85 1.35 1.27
C PHE A 117 -17.99 1.64 2.25
N MET A 118 -18.43 2.89 2.42
CA MET A 118 -19.53 3.19 3.34
C MET A 118 -20.49 4.24 2.77
N HIS A 119 -21.73 3.82 2.52
CA HIS A 119 -22.90 4.68 2.32
C HIS A 119 -23.33 5.28 3.67
N ASP A 120 -22.47 6.12 4.24
CA ASP A 120 -22.80 6.82 5.47
C ASP A 120 -22.73 8.33 5.19
N ASP A 121 -23.90 8.93 5.02
CA ASP A 121 -24.09 10.34 4.65
C ASP A 121 -23.73 11.31 5.79
N SER A 122 -23.24 10.81 6.93
CA SER A 122 -22.90 11.62 8.12
C SER A 122 -21.56 12.35 8.04
N PHE A 123 -20.74 12.12 7.00
CA PHE A 123 -19.41 12.71 6.90
C PHE A 123 -19.38 14.03 6.12
N THR A 124 -18.92 15.10 6.76
CA THR A 124 -18.71 16.40 6.12
C THR A 124 -17.34 16.44 5.43
N VAL A 125 -17.30 16.90 4.18
CA VAL A 125 -16.05 17.23 3.48
C VAL A 125 -15.59 18.60 3.98
N ILE A 126 -14.41 18.65 4.60
CA ILE A 126 -13.89 19.90 5.18
C ILE A 126 -12.74 20.48 4.33
N ARG A 127 -12.04 19.62 3.58
CA ARG A 127 -10.95 20.02 2.68
C ARG A 127 -10.73 18.98 1.59
N GLU A 128 -10.38 19.45 0.40
CA GLU A 128 -9.80 18.61 -0.66
C GLU A 128 -8.27 18.78 -0.69
N LEU A 129 -7.53 17.74 -1.09
CA LEU A 129 -6.11 17.90 -1.37
C LEU A 129 -5.90 18.86 -2.52
N THR A 130 -4.90 19.72 -2.41
CA THR A 130 -4.47 20.57 -3.52
C THR A 130 -3.84 19.71 -4.63
N GLU A 131 -3.74 20.26 -5.84
CA GLU A 131 -3.06 19.57 -6.95
C GLU A 131 -1.59 19.27 -6.64
N ASP A 132 -0.90 20.14 -5.91
CA ASP A 132 0.48 19.92 -5.47
C ASP A 132 0.58 18.76 -4.47
N GLU A 133 -0.38 18.65 -3.55
CA GLU A 133 -0.45 17.54 -2.60
C GLU A 133 -0.74 16.21 -3.32
N LYS A 134 -1.66 16.22 -4.30
CA LYS A 134 -1.93 15.04 -5.15
C LYS A 134 -0.68 14.64 -5.93
N CYS A 135 0.00 15.59 -6.56
CA CYS A 135 1.25 15.34 -7.29
C CYS A 135 2.33 14.77 -6.36
N PHE A 136 2.47 15.30 -5.15
CA PHE A 136 3.39 14.76 -4.15
C PHE A 136 3.09 13.29 -3.83
N LEU A 137 1.82 12.93 -3.59
CA LEU A 137 1.44 11.54 -3.31
C LEU A 137 1.71 10.60 -4.48
N ILE A 138 1.48 11.07 -5.71
CA ILE A 138 1.79 10.30 -6.93
C ILE A 138 3.29 10.05 -7.01
N ASN A 139 4.12 11.08 -6.82
CA ASN A 139 5.58 10.94 -6.86
C ASN A 139 6.09 9.95 -5.79
N VAL A 140 5.57 10.02 -4.56
CA VAL A 140 5.92 9.06 -3.50
C VAL A 140 5.54 7.62 -3.90
N ALA A 141 4.41 7.43 -4.57
CA ALA A 141 3.99 6.11 -5.04
C ALA A 141 4.89 5.57 -6.15
N GLU A 142 5.28 6.43 -7.09
CA GLU A 142 6.20 6.07 -8.17
C GLU A 142 7.58 5.71 -7.63
N GLU A 143 8.10 6.45 -6.64
CA GLU A 143 9.33 6.08 -5.93
C GLU A 143 9.24 4.70 -5.26
N LYS A 144 8.07 4.35 -4.70
CA LYS A 144 7.83 3.03 -4.09
C LYS A 144 7.78 1.92 -5.13
N ASP A 145 7.14 2.16 -6.27
CA ASP A 145 7.14 1.24 -7.40
C ASP A 145 8.57 1.00 -7.92
N ASP A 146 9.37 2.05 -8.04
CA ASP A 146 10.78 1.94 -8.45
C ASP A 146 11.63 1.16 -7.43
N GLN A 147 11.44 1.41 -6.14
CA GLN A 147 12.09 0.65 -5.08
C GLN A 147 11.68 -0.83 -5.12
N TYR A 148 10.41 -1.13 -5.35
CA TYR A 148 9.92 -2.49 -5.48
C TYR A 148 10.50 -3.18 -6.73
N LYS A 149 10.49 -2.51 -7.89
CA LYS A 149 11.10 -3.02 -9.12
C LYS A 149 12.58 -3.36 -8.92
N LYS A 150 13.34 -2.49 -8.26
CA LYS A 150 14.76 -2.77 -7.91
C LYS A 150 14.90 -4.02 -7.03
N ARG A 151 14.01 -4.20 -6.04
CA ARG A 151 13.98 -5.41 -5.21
C ARG A 151 13.65 -6.67 -6.02
N VAL A 152 12.71 -6.60 -6.96
CA VAL A 152 12.34 -7.72 -7.84
C VAL A 152 13.50 -8.10 -8.75
N VAL A 153 14.18 -7.13 -9.37
CA VAL A 153 15.39 -7.36 -10.17
C VAL A 153 16.47 -8.05 -9.34
N ALA A 154 16.76 -7.52 -8.14
CA ALA A 154 17.77 -8.09 -7.26
C ALA A 154 17.39 -9.50 -6.79
N TYR A 155 16.10 -9.74 -6.53
CA TYR A 155 15.59 -11.05 -6.16
C TYR A 155 15.77 -12.06 -7.29
N TYR A 156 15.37 -11.71 -8.51
CA TYR A 156 15.55 -12.56 -9.69
C TYR A 156 17.02 -12.93 -9.89
N LYS A 157 17.92 -11.96 -9.86
CA LYS A 157 19.37 -12.20 -10.03
C LYS A 157 19.97 -13.12 -8.97
N ARG A 158 19.41 -13.14 -7.76
CA ARG A 158 19.92 -13.95 -6.65
C ARG A 158 19.28 -15.33 -6.56
N TYR A 159 18.04 -15.46 -7.00
CA TYR A 159 17.17 -16.60 -6.70
C TYR A 159 16.45 -17.15 -7.95
N ASN A 160 16.99 -16.94 -9.15
CA ASN A 160 16.37 -17.41 -10.40
C ASN A 160 16.23 -18.94 -10.47
N ASP A 161 17.08 -19.67 -9.76
CA ASP A 161 17.08 -21.12 -9.63
C ASP A 161 15.86 -21.66 -8.84
N ILE A 162 15.25 -20.83 -8.00
CA ILE A 162 14.08 -21.18 -7.19
C ILE A 162 12.79 -20.46 -7.62
N ILE A 163 12.82 -19.79 -8.77
CA ILE A 163 11.64 -19.19 -9.41
C ILE A 163 11.09 -20.22 -10.41
N TYR A 164 9.79 -20.47 -10.34
CA TYR A 164 9.14 -21.46 -11.21
C TYR A 164 7.76 -21.00 -11.67
N ALA A 165 7.39 -21.46 -12.86
CA ALA A 165 6.05 -21.34 -13.41
C ALA A 165 5.15 -22.41 -12.81
N ASP A 166 3.94 -22.04 -12.41
CA ASP A 166 2.93 -22.99 -11.91
C ASP A 166 1.60 -22.77 -12.63
N GLY A 167 1.09 -23.84 -13.23
CA GLY A 167 -0.14 -23.79 -14.02
C GLY A 167 -1.36 -23.75 -13.09
N TYR A 168 -2.28 -22.80 -13.29
CA TYR A 168 -3.57 -22.83 -12.60
C TYR A 168 -4.68 -23.27 -13.55
N TRP A 169 -5.55 -24.16 -13.04
CA TRP A 169 -6.74 -24.65 -13.74
C TRP A 169 -7.78 -23.53 -13.87
N ALA A 170 -7.87 -22.90 -15.05
CA ALA A 170 -8.77 -21.77 -15.29
C ALA A 170 -10.25 -22.19 -15.46
N ASN A 171 -10.54 -23.43 -15.91
CA ASN A 171 -11.89 -23.90 -16.21
C ASN A 171 -12.14 -25.38 -15.80
N ARG A 172 -12.70 -25.60 -14.60
CA ARG A 172 -13.42 -26.84 -14.26
C ARG A 172 -14.73 -26.50 -13.56
#